data_AF-A0A1F7D0Q9-F1
#
_entry.id   AF-A0A1F7D0Q9-F1
#
_cell.length_a   1.000
_cell.length_b   1.000
_cell.length_c   1.000
_cell.angle_alpha   90.00
_cell.angle_beta   90.00
_cell.angle_gamma   90.00
#
_symmetry.space_group_name_H-M   'P 1'
#
loop_
_entity.id
_entity.type
_entity.pdbx_description
1 polymer ?
#
loop_
_entity_poly.entity_id
_entity_poly.type
_entity_poly.pdbx_seq_one_letter_code
_entity_poly.pdbx_strand_id
1 'polypeptide(L)'
;MSPLHDSQLVLMEIDEKILHLLHDRVHQCMALSGGGDALAAEEETEILAYWLEGAVDLELDEAAVEKICKLVLLLCKQTEE
;
A
#
# COMPACT_ATOMS: atom_id res chain seq x y z
N MET A 1 -19.06 -4.51 28.00
CA MET A 1 -18.39 -3.93 26.83
C MET A 1 -19.37 -3.99 25.67
N SER A 2 -19.48 -2.92 24.87
CA SER A 2 -20.41 -2.92 23.74
C SER A 2 -19.73 -3.53 22.51
N PRO A 3 -20.46 -4.27 21.66
CA PRO A 3 -19.92 -4.83 20.42
C PRO A 3 -19.26 -3.80 19.50
N LEU A 4 -19.67 -2.53 19.65
CA LEU A 4 -19.09 -1.36 18.97
C LEU A 4 -17.65 -1.07 19.42
N HIS A 5 -17.34 -1.20 20.72
CA HIS A 5 -15.96 -1.03 21.20
C HIS A 5 -15.06 -2.18 20.75
N ASP A 6 -15.59 -3.41 20.78
CA ASP A 6 -14.81 -4.59 20.40
C ASP A 6 -14.49 -4.59 18.90
N SER A 7 -15.43 -4.14 18.05
CA SER A 7 -15.20 -3.98 16.61
C SER A 7 -14.21 -2.86 16.28
N GLN A 8 -14.19 -1.78 17.08
CA GLN A 8 -13.24 -0.68 16.91
C GLN A 8 -11.80 -1.13 17.19
N LEU A 9 -11.59 -1.97 18.21
CA LEU A 9 -10.26 -2.50 18.51
C LEU A 9 -9.73 -3.37 17.36
N VAL A 10 -10.57 -4.23 16.78
CA VAL A 10 -10.17 -5.07 15.65
C VAL A 10 -9.79 -4.23 14.42
N LEU A 11 -10.54 -3.16 14.13
CA LEU A 11 -10.21 -2.25 13.04
C LEU A 11 -8.87 -1.54 13.29
N MET A 12 -8.63 -1.07 14.51
CA MET A 12 -7.35 -0.44 14.88
C MET A 12 -6.17 -1.40 14.72
N GLU A 13 -6.33 -2.68 15.07
CA GLU A 13 -5.28 -3.69 14.85
C GLU A 13 -5.02 -3.95 13.36
N ILE A 14 -6.04 -3.87 12.52
CA ILE A 14 -5.90 -3.97 11.06
C ILE A 14 -5.14 -2.74 10.54
N ASP A 15 -5.55 -1.54 10.97
CA ASP A 15 -4.92 -0.29 10.57
C ASP A 15 -3.43 -0.26 10.99
N GLU A 16 -3.11 -0.75 12.19
CA GLU A 16 -1.72 -0.89 12.65
C GLU A 16 -0.91 -1.82 11.75
N LYS A 17 -1.49 -2.95 11.32
CA LYS A 17 -0.83 -3.87 10.37
C LYS A 17 -0.62 -3.22 9.01
N ILE A 18 -1.60 -2.46 8.52
CA ILE A 18 -1.48 -1.72 7.26
C ILE A 18 -0.32 -0.73 7.34
N LEU A 19 -0.21 0.03 8.44
CA LEU A 19 0.88 1.00 8.63
C LEU A 19 2.27 0.35 8.64
N HIS A 20 2.44 -0.77 9.35
CA HIS A 20 3.70 -1.50 9.36
C HIS A 20 4.07 -2.07 7.98
N LEU A 21 3.10 -2.67 7.29
CA LEU A 21 3.31 -3.20 5.94
C LEU A 21 3.65 -2.10 4.93
N LEU A 22 3.03 -0.93 5.05
CA LEU A 22 3.35 0.24 4.22
C LEU A 22 4.77 0.74 4.49
N HIS A 23 5.16 0.87 5.75
CA HIS A 23 6.52 1.26 6.13
C HIS A 23 7.56 0.30 5.53
N ASP A 24 7.36 -1.01 5.70
CA ASP A 24 8.28 -2.02 5.20
C ASP A 24 8.37 -2.01 3.67
N ARG A 25 7.23 -1.84 2.98
CA ARG A 25 7.19 -1.73 1.52
C ARG A 25 7.98 -0.52 1.01
N VAL A 26 7.82 0.64 1.65
CA VAL A 26 8.59 1.85 1.30
C VAL A 26 10.07 1.65 1.55
N HIS A 27 10.44 1.01 2.67
CA HIS A 27 11.84 0.70 2.98
C HIS A 27 12.48 -0.21 1.92
N GLN A 28 11.74 -1.21 1.43
CA GLN A 28 12.21 -2.08 0.35
C GLN A 28 12.37 -1.34 -0.98
N CYS A 29 11.44 -0.44 -1.32
CA CYS A 29 11.58 0.43 -2.50
C CYS A 29 12.90 1.23 -2.45
N MET A 30 13.22 1.83 -1.29
CA MET A 30 14.47 2.59 -1.12
C MET A 30 15.71 1.70 -1.22
N ALA A 31 15.67 0.49 -0.65
CA ALA A 31 16.79 -0.44 -0.71
C ALA A 31 17.11 -0.88 -2.16
N LEU A 32 16.08 -1.04 -2.99
CA LEU A 32 16.22 -1.39 -4.41
C LEU A 32 16.76 -0.22 -5.25
N SER A 33 16.40 1.02 -4.90
CA SER A 33 16.77 2.19 -5.68
C SER A 33 18.20 2.66 -5.49
N GLY A 34 18.90 2.19 -4.45
CA GLY A 34 20.26 2.64 -4.12
C GLY A 34 20.36 4.15 -3.86
N GLY A 35 19.25 4.83 -3.57
CA GLY A 35 19.17 6.29 -3.43
C GLY A 35 18.80 7.06 -4.71
N GLY A 36 18.28 6.39 -5.75
CA GLY A 36 17.74 7.01 -6.96
C GLY A 36 16.23 6.83 -7.14
N ASP A 37 15.72 7.17 -8.33
CA ASP A 37 14.30 7.02 -8.70
C ASP A 37 13.90 5.53 -8.60
N ALA A 38 13.02 5.21 -7.64
CA ALA A 38 12.94 3.87 -7.07
C ALA A 38 12.24 2.81 -7.94
N LEU A 39 11.43 3.23 -8.90
CA LEU A 39 10.69 2.34 -9.79
C LEU A 39 10.60 2.96 -11.18
N ALA A 40 10.87 2.17 -12.21
CA ALA A 40 10.61 2.56 -13.58
C ALA A 40 9.09 2.57 -13.86
N ALA A 41 8.65 3.35 -14.84
CA ALA A 41 7.23 3.45 -15.20
C ALA A 41 6.59 2.11 -15.61
N GLU A 42 7.39 1.20 -16.19
CA GLU A 42 6.96 -0.16 -16.52
C GLU A 42 6.67 -0.98 -15.25
N GLU A 43 7.56 -0.92 -14.26
CA GLU A 43 7.40 -1.60 -12.97
C GLU A 43 6.19 -1.07 -12.19
N GLU A 44 5.94 0.25 -12.23
CA GLU A 44 4.73 0.85 -11.64
C GLU A 44 3.45 0.33 -12.29
N THR A 45 3.48 0.10 -13.61
CA THR A 45 2.33 -0.42 -14.36
C THR A 45 2.05 -1.87 -13.96
N GLU A 46 3.10 -2.70 -13.82
CA GLU A 46 2.98 -4.08 -13.36
C GLU A 46 2.45 -4.16 -11.93
N ILE A 47 2.96 -3.31 -11.02
CA ILE A 47 2.48 -3.24 -9.64
C ILE A 47 1.00 -2.84 -9.61
N LEU A 48 0.59 -1.85 -10.41
CA LEU A 48 -0.82 -1.44 -10.43
C LEU A 48 -1.71 -2.56 -10.96
N ALA A 49 -1.30 -3.25 -12.02
CA ALA A 49 -2.05 -4.40 -12.55
C ALA A 49 -2.25 -5.49 -11.49
N TYR A 50 -1.20 -5.81 -10.72
CA TYR A 50 -1.29 -6.76 -9.61
C TYR A 50 -2.30 -6.33 -8.53
N TRP A 51 -2.34 -5.04 -8.18
CA TRP A 51 -3.31 -4.52 -7.20
C TRP A 51 -4.75 -4.58 -7.71
N LEU A 52 -4.97 -4.33 -9.01
CA LEU A 52 -6.31 -4.39 -9.62
C LEU A 52 -6.81 -5.84 -9.72
N GLU A 53 -5.94 -6.80 -10.07
CA GLU A 53 -6.29 -8.22 -10.03
C GLU A 53 -6.68 -8.65 -8.61
N GLY A 54 -5.89 -8.26 -7.60
CA GLY A 54 -6.23 -8.52 -6.20
C GLY A 54 -7.51 -7.83 -5.73
N ALA A 55 -7.84 -6.65 -6.26
CA ALA A 55 -9.12 -5.98 -5.97
C ALA A 55 -10.31 -6.78 -6.50
N VAL A 56 -10.19 -7.34 -7.70
CA VAL A 56 -11.22 -8.21 -8.30
C VAL A 56 -11.40 -9.47 -7.44
N ASP A 57 -10.30 -10.14 -7.08
CA ASP A 57 -10.33 -11.37 -6.29
C ASP A 57 -10.95 -11.18 -4.89
N LEU A 58 -10.80 -9.99 -4.31
CA LEU A 58 -11.31 -9.64 -2.98
C LEU A 58 -12.64 -8.89 -3.02
N GLU A 59 -13.26 -8.74 -4.20
CA GLU A 59 -14.51 -8.00 -4.41
C GLU A 59 -14.45 -6.54 -3.90
N LEU A 60 -13.30 -5.88 -4.06
CA LEU A 60 -13.07 -4.48 -3.69
C LEU A 60 -13.35 -3.53 -4.87
N ASP A 61 -13.63 -2.26 -4.55
CA ASP A 61 -13.75 -1.21 -5.55
C ASP A 61 -12.38 -0.93 -6.21
N GLU A 62 -12.24 -1.35 -7.48
CA GLU A 62 -11.01 -1.21 -8.25
C GLU A 62 -10.52 0.25 -8.32
N ALA A 63 -11.43 1.22 -8.45
CA ALA A 63 -11.06 2.64 -8.54
C ALA A 63 -10.54 3.19 -7.21
N ALA A 64 -11.02 2.69 -6.08
CA ALA A 64 -10.49 2.99 -4.76
C ALA A 64 -9.10 2.33 -4.57
N VAL A 65 -8.96 1.07 -4.95
CA VAL A 65 -7.68 0.33 -4.85
C VAL A 65 -6.61 0.96 -5.74
N GLU A 66 -6.96 1.40 -6.95
CA GLU A 66 -6.08 2.15 -7.86
C GLU A 66 -5.51 3.39 -7.17
N LYS A 67 -6.36 4.17 -6.48
CA LYS A 67 -5.93 5.37 -5.75
C LYS A 67 -4.99 5.03 -4.61
N ILE A 68 -5.27 3.98 -3.85
CA ILE A 68 -4.39 3.52 -2.77
C ILE A 68 -3.05 3.10 -3.35
N CYS A 69 -3.03 2.27 -4.39
CA CYS A 69 -1.81 1.82 -5.06
C CYS A 69 -0.95 3.01 -5.51
N LYS A 70 -1.56 4.00 -6.17
CA LYS A 70 -0.87 5.22 -6.63
C LYS A 70 -0.29 6.04 -5.49
N LEU A 71 -0.99 6.17 -4.36
CA LEU A 71 -0.45 6.83 -3.17
C LEU A 71 0.74 6.06 -2.59
N VAL A 72 0.67 4.73 -2.56
CA VAL A 72 1.75 3.88 -2.07
C VAL A 72 2.99 3.95 -2.98
N LEU A 73 2.80 3.98 -4.29
CA LEU A 73 3.90 4.20 -5.24
C LEU A 73 4.52 5.60 -5.08
N LEU A 74 3.70 6.62 -4.82
CA LEU A 74 4.19 7.96 -4.53
C LEU A 74 5.05 8.00 -3.25
N LEU A 75 4.64 7.28 -2.20
CA LEU A 75 5.44 7.16 -0.97
C LEU A 75 6.82 6.54 -1.24
N CYS A 76 6.91 5.55 -2.14
CA CYS A 76 8.19 4.97 -2.55
C CYS A 76 9.12 5.95 -3.30
N LYS A 77 8.58 7.05 -3.85
CA LYS A 77 9.35 8.07 -4.58
C LYS A 77 9.70 9.29 -3.74
N GLN A 78 8.91 9.59 -2.71
CA GLN A 78 9.02 10.83 -1.93
C GLN A 78 10.01 10.75 -0.75
N THR A 79 10.56 9.58 -0.45
CA THR A 79 11.56 9.41 0.62
C THR A 79 12.96 9.80 0.16
N GLU A 80 13.15 11.10 -0.08
CA GLU A 80 14.43 11.78 0.16
C GLU A 80 14.26 12.57 1.48
N GLU A 81 14.78 12.03 2.59
CA GLU A 81 15.15 12.83 3.77
C GLU A 81 16.66 12.84 3.93
#